data_AF-A0A2R8CC42-F1
#
_entry.id   AF-A0A2R8CC42-F1
#
_cell.length_a   1.000
_cell.length_b   1.000
_cell.length_c   1.000
_cell.angle_alpha   90.00
_cell.angle_beta   90.00
_cell.angle_gamma   90.00
#
_symmetry.space_group_name_H-M   'P 1'
#
loop_
_entity.id
_entity.type
_entity.pdbx_description
1 polymer ?
#
loop_
_entity_poly.entity_id
_entity_poly.type
_entity_poly.pdbx_seq_one_letter_code
_entity_poly.pdbx_strand_id
1 'polypeptide(L)' 'MIVLYRRVLGAALDDLPPQLLALHGSADPRTWSGQARIWRGAGILSRLIGWVMRLPPEGDAVPVSVSFIPQD' A
#
# COMPACT_ATOMS: atom_id res chain seq x y z
N MET A 1 -2.49 -5.74 -22.26
CA MET A 1 -1.85 -6.52 -21.17
C MET A 1 -2.93 -6.91 -20.16
N ILE A 2 -3.04 -8.18 -19.76
CA ILE A 2 -3.99 -8.58 -18.70
C ILE A 2 -3.34 -8.28 -17.33
N VAL A 3 -3.99 -7.46 -16.50
CA VAL A 3 -3.56 -7.13 -15.12
C VAL A 3 -3.38 -8.39 -14.27
N LEU A 4 -2.35 -8.42 -13.42
CA LEU A 4 -2.01 -9.57 -12.57
C LEU A 4 -3.24 -10.09 -11.81
N TYR A 5 -4.00 -9.18 -11.19
CA TYR A 5 -5.15 -9.55 -10.39
C TYR A 5 -6.27 -10.19 -11.20
N ARG A 6 -6.44 -9.85 -12.49
CA ARG A 6 -7.38 -10.55 -13.37
C ARG A 6 -6.94 -11.98 -13.66
N ARG A 7 -5.62 -12.23 -13.74
CA ARG A 7 -5.08 -13.60 -13.93
C ARG A 7 -5.30 -14.47 -12.70
N VAL A 8 -5.18 -13.88 -11.50
CA VAL A 8 -5.29 -14.60 -10.23
C VAL A 8 -6.75 -14.75 -9.78
N LEU A 9 -7.56 -13.70 -9.89
CA LEU A 9 -8.94 -13.67 -9.36
C LEU A 9 -10.00 -13.99 -10.41
N GLY A 10 -9.69 -13.89 -11.71
CA GLY A 10 -10.66 -14.09 -12.77
C GLY A 10 -11.84 -13.12 -12.66
N ALA A 11 -13.07 -13.66 -12.70
CA ALA A 11 -14.30 -12.86 -12.61
C ALA A 11 -14.52 -12.24 -11.22
N ALA A 12 -13.95 -12.81 -10.15
CA ALA A 12 -14.09 -12.25 -8.80
C ALA A 12 -13.43 -10.87 -8.64
N LEU A 13 -12.60 -10.45 -9.60
CA LEU A 13 -12.10 -9.08 -9.66
C LEU A 13 -13.26 -8.08 -9.80
N ASP A 14 -14.30 -8.45 -10.55
CA ASP A 14 -15.44 -7.58 -10.88
C ASP A 14 -16.37 -7.37 -9.67
N ASP A 15 -16.25 -8.21 -8.64
CA ASP A 15 -16.99 -8.13 -7.37
C ASP A 15 -16.31 -7.23 -6.32
N LEU A 16 -15.12 -6.71 -6.62
CA LEU A 16 -14.40 -5.85 -5.68
C LEU A 16 -15.10 -4.50 -5.49
N PRO A 17 -15.05 -3.91 -4.28
CA PRO A 17 -15.43 -2.53 -4.05
C PRO A 17 -14.77 -1.58 -5.07
N PRO A 18 -15.43 -0.49 -5.49
CA PRO A 18 -14.98 0.35 -6.60
C PRO A 18 -13.53 0.84 -6.48
N GLN A 19 -13.09 1.20 -5.27
CA GLN A 19 -11.71 1.66 -5.02
C GLN A 19 -10.68 0.54 -5.20
N LEU A 20 -11.02 -0.69 -4.80
CA LEU A 20 -10.15 -1.84 -4.98
C LEU A 20 -10.11 -2.29 -6.44
N LEU A 21 -11.25 -2.27 -7.13
CA LEU A 21 -11.30 -2.50 -8.58
C LEU A 21 -10.48 -1.45 -9.34
N ALA A 22 -10.64 -0.17 -9.00
CA ALA A 22 -9.84 0.90 -9.60
C ALA A 22 -8.34 0.71 -9.34
N LEU A 23 -7.96 0.18 -8.17
CA LEU A 23 -6.57 -0.10 -7.78
C LEU A 23 -5.96 -1.30 -8.50
N HIS A 24 -6.66 -2.42 -8.52
CA HIS A 24 -6.14 -3.70 -9.01
C HIS A 24 -6.51 -4.00 -10.48
N GLY A 25 -7.44 -3.25 -11.06
CA GLY A 25 -7.95 -3.42 -12.42
C GLY A 25 -7.17 -2.66 -13.50
N SER A 26 -6.20 -1.81 -13.14
CA SER A 26 -5.39 -1.03 -14.09
C SER A 26 -3.93 -1.50 -14.11
N ALA A 27 -3.31 -1.44 -15.29
CA ALA A 27 -1.88 -1.63 -15.50
C ALA A 27 -1.20 -0.30 -15.87
N ASP A 28 -1.81 0.85 -15.59
CA ASP A 28 -1.26 2.15 -15.93
C ASP A 28 -0.47 2.73 -14.75
N PRO A 29 0.55 3.57 -15.01
CA PRO A 29 1.22 4.34 -13.97
C PRO A 29 0.23 5.24 -13.21
N ARG A 30 0.29 5.22 -11.88
CA ARG A 30 -0.67 5.92 -11.02
C ARG A 30 -0.13 6.13 -9.62
N THR A 31 -0.53 7.22 -8.99
CA THR A 31 -0.18 7.55 -7.61
C THR A 31 -1.44 7.68 -6.77
N TRP A 32 -1.43 7.05 -5.60
CA TRP A 32 -2.50 7.08 -4.61
C TRP A 32 -1.98 7.75 -3.36
N SER A 33 -2.80 8.61 -2.75
CA SER A 33 -2.43 9.32 -1.53
C SER A 33 -3.50 9.17 -0.46
N GLY A 34 -3.06 9.19 0.80
CA GLY A 34 -3.94 9.05 1.95
C GLY A 34 -3.21 9.36 3.25
N GLN A 35 -3.84 9.01 4.37
CA GLN A 35 -3.26 9.14 5.70
C GLN A 35 -3.15 7.77 6.34
N ALA A 36 -2.09 7.55 7.11
CA ALA A 36 -1.88 6.35 7.89
C ALA A 36 -1.71 6.68 9.36
N ARG A 37 -2.17 5.75 10.19
CA ARG A 37 -1.82 5.68 11.60
C ARG A 37 -0.69 4.67 11.77
N ILE A 38 0.39 5.10 12.39
CA ILE A 38 1.60 4.31 12.65
C ILE A 38 1.67 4.08 14.15
N TRP A 39 1.65 2.83 14.59
CA TRP A 39 1.89 2.44 15.99
C TRP A 39 3.30 1.91 16.17
N ARG A 40 3.97 2.28 17.27
CA ARG A 40 5.25 1.68 17.65
C ARG A 40 5.24 1.19 19.09
N GLY A 41 6.04 0.16 19.36
CA GLY A 41 6.27 -0.29 20.73
C GLY A 41 7.00 0.81 21.51
N ALA A 42 6.60 1.01 22.78
CA ALA A 42 7.20 2.02 23.65
C ALA A 42 8.60 1.63 24.19
N GLY A 43 8.98 0.34 24.10
CA GLY A 43 10.22 -0.20 24.67
C GLY A 43 11.49 0.17 23.89
N ILE A 44 12.63 0.16 24.59
CA ILE A 44 13.96 0.50 24.04
C ILE A 44 14.29 -0.36 22.81
N LEU A 45 13.97 -1.66 22.84
CA LEU A 45 14.22 -2.56 21.72
C LEU A 45 13.41 -2.17 20.46
N SER A 46 12.16 -1.76 20.61
CA SER A 46 11.33 -1.28 19.48
C SER A 46 11.87 0.02 18.89
N ARG A 47 12.42 0.90 19.73
CA ARG A 47 13.10 2.13 19.28
C ARG A 47 14.35 1.79 18.48
N LEU A 48 15.20 0.88 18.99
CA LEU A 48 16.43 0.44 18.33
C LEU A 48 16.14 -0.23 16.97
N ILE A 49 15.23 -1.21 16.93
CA ILE A 49 14.89 -1.92 15.69
C ILE A 49 14.35 -0.93 14.64
N GLY A 50 13.40 -0.07 15.01
CA GLY A 50 12.87 0.87 14.04
C GLY A 50 13.88 1.94 13.63
N TRP A 51 14.89 2.25 14.45
CA TRP A 51 16.01 3.09 14.02
C TRP A 51 16.90 2.36 12.99
N VAL A 52 17.33 1.12 13.29
CA VAL A 52 18.15 0.29 12.38
C VAL A 52 17.44 0.08 11.04
N MET A 53 16.14 -0.21 11.07
CA MET A 53 15.31 -0.43 9.88
C MET A 53 14.83 0.86 9.22
N ARG A 54 15.18 2.04 9.77
CA ARG A 54 14.74 3.37 9.30
C ARG A 54 13.23 3.51 9.19
N LEU A 55 12.50 2.86 10.10
CA LEU A 55 11.05 2.94 10.18
C LEU A 55 10.61 4.30 10.72
N PRO A 56 9.51 4.85 10.20
CA PRO A 56 8.95 6.11 10.67
C PRO A 56 8.59 6.08 12.16
N PRO A 57 8.51 7.24 12.85
CA PRO A 57 7.97 7.32 14.21
C PRO A 57 6.46 7.03 14.25
N GLU A 58 5.92 6.88 15.46
CA GLU A 58 4.47 6.81 15.69
C GLU A 58 3.77 8.13 15.30
N GLY A 59 2.53 8.03 14.80
CA GLY A 59 1.71 9.19 14.44
C GLY A 59 0.35 8.78 13.86
N ASP A 60 -0.67 9.63 14.01
CA ASP A 60 -2.06 9.29 13.66
C ASP A 60 -2.48 9.63 12.23
N ALA A 61 -1.91 10.68 11.64
CA ALA A 61 -2.32 11.25 10.36
C ALA A 61 -1.11 11.45 9.44
N VAL A 62 -0.24 10.43 9.39
CA VAL A 62 0.98 10.51 8.58
C VAL A 62 0.60 10.45 7.11
N PRO A 63 0.96 11.46 6.28
CA PRO A 63 0.65 11.44 4.86
C PRO A 63 1.43 10.32 4.17
N VAL A 64 0.74 9.53 3.35
CA VAL A 64 1.32 8.43 2.58
C VAL A 64 0.98 8.61 1.12
N SER A 65 1.96 8.35 0.26
CA SER A 65 1.76 8.28 -1.18
C SER A 65 2.40 7.01 -1.73
N VAL A 66 1.68 6.31 -2.60
CA VAL A 66 2.11 5.05 -3.22
C VAL A 66 1.99 5.19 -4.73
N SER A 67 3.12 5.01 -5.42
CA SER A 67 3.17 5.01 -6.89
C SER A 67 3.28 3.58 -7.41
N PHE A 68 2.37 3.22 -8.30
CA PHE A 68 2.44 1.99 -9.07
C PHE A 68 3.11 2.30 -10.40
N ILE A 69 4.26 1.66 -10.65
CA ILE A 69 5.03 1.79 -11.89
C ILE A 69 5.11 0.38 -12.50
N PRO A 70 4.20 0.03 -13.41
CA PRO A 70 4.25 -1.23 -14.14
C PRO A 70 5.61 -1.38 -14.85
N GLN A 71 6.19 -2.57 -14.77
CA GLN A 71 7.34 -2.97 -15.58
C GLN A 71 6.88 -4.01 -16.60
N ASP A 72 7.39 -3.90 -17.81
CA ASP A 72 7.08 -4.78 -18.95
C ASP A 72 7.63 -6.21 -18.76
#